data_AF-A0A1S3ZT05-F1
#
_entry.id   AF-A0A1S3ZT05-F1
#
_cell.length_a   1.000
_cell.length_b   1.000
_cell.length_c   1.000
_cell.angle_alpha   90.00
_cell.angle_beta   90.00
_cell.angle_gamma   90.00
#
_symmetry.space_group_name_H-M   'P 1'
#
loop_
_entity.id
_entity.type
_entity.pdbx_description
1 polymer ?
#
loop_
_entity_poly.entity_id
_entity_poly.type
_entity_poly.pdbx_seq_one_letter_code
_entity_poly.pdbx_strand_id
1 'polypeptide(L)'
;MFRRLNQIHGVSKPPTKWEVFAKKKGIQKRKKDKVVFDEQTGSWKRRHGYDRVNDDKDVPIIEAKETDEPVQDPFAKRQEEKKKRVEKQEKNRLSNLKEAAKAAALPSHIQLAATTQPIIGTQAAPRKISKDELGNVAGMAANATTSGGKLDKQNVENLIIAS
;
A
#
# COMPACT_ATOMS: atom_id res chain seq x y z
N MET A 1 34.40 -14.55 0.18
CA MET A 1 32.98 -14.67 -0.26
C MET A 1 32.06 -14.20 0.87
N PHE A 2 31.50 -12.99 0.78
CA PHE A 2 30.54 -12.54 1.78
C PHE A 2 29.14 -13.07 1.43
N ARG A 3 28.62 -14.03 2.20
CA ARG A 3 27.21 -14.41 2.12
C ARG A 3 26.39 -13.21 2.56
N ARG A 4 25.55 -12.66 1.68
CA ARG A 4 24.54 -11.67 2.09
C ARG A 4 23.70 -12.30 3.19
N LEU A 5 23.74 -11.70 4.37
CA LEU A 5 22.91 -12.07 5.51
C LEU A 5 21.46 -11.70 5.13
N ASN A 6 20.80 -12.58 4.39
CA ASN A 6 19.40 -12.41 4.03
C ASN A 6 18.60 -12.41 5.33
N GLN A 7 17.94 -11.28 5.57
CA GLN A 7 16.94 -11.08 6.62
C GLN A 7 16.11 -12.36 6.77
N ILE A 8 16.15 -12.98 7.95
CA ILE A 8 15.34 -14.14 8.26
C ILE A 8 13.88 -13.66 8.14
N HIS A 9 13.13 -14.20 7.18
CA HIS A 9 11.72 -13.87 6.95
C HIS A 9 10.80 -14.44 8.06
N GLY A 10 11.33 -14.66 9.26
CA GLY A 10 10.70 -15.35 10.39
C GLY A 10 9.85 -14.46 11.30
N VAL A 11 9.74 -13.16 11.00
CA VAL A 11 8.78 -12.29 11.70
C VAL A 11 7.40 -12.57 11.11
N SER A 12 6.56 -13.29 11.85
CA SER A 12 5.19 -13.59 11.44
C SER A 12 4.43 -12.28 11.22
N LYS A 13 3.96 -12.05 10.01
CA LYS A 13 3.11 -10.91 9.70
C LYS A 13 1.83 -11.02 10.53
N PRO A 14 1.34 -9.92 11.14
CA PRO A 14 0.09 -9.96 11.87
C PRO A 14 -1.05 -10.37 10.91
N PRO A 15 -1.99 -11.22 11.36
CA PRO A 15 -3.06 -11.71 10.51
C PRO A 15 -4.00 -10.59 10.07
N THR A 16 -4.52 -10.68 8.85
CA THR A 16 -5.49 -9.71 8.35
C THR A 16 -6.87 -9.92 8.99
N LYS A 17 -7.73 -8.89 9.01
CA LYS A 17 -9.11 -9.02 9.50
C LYS A 17 -9.88 -10.18 8.83
N TRP A 18 -9.66 -10.37 7.53
CA TRP A 18 -10.28 -11.47 6.79
C TRP A 18 -9.74 -12.84 7.22
N GLU A 19 -8.46 -12.97 7.54
CA GLU A 19 -7.89 -14.22 8.05
C GLU A 19 -8.41 -14.57 9.44
N VAL A 20 -8.57 -13.57 10.32
CA VAL A 20 -9.20 -13.76 11.63
C VAL A 20 -10.64 -14.22 11.45
N PHE A 21 -11.39 -13.58 10.56
CA PHE A 21 -12.77 -13.97 10.23
C PHE A 21 -12.84 -15.38 9.62
N ALA A 22 -11.97 -15.70 8.67
CA ALA A 22 -11.93 -17.00 8.00
C ALA A 22 -11.60 -18.11 9.00
N LYS A 23 -10.65 -17.90 9.91
CA LYS A 23 -10.35 -18.84 11.01
C LYS A 23 -11.56 -19.04 11.91
N LYS A 24 -12.23 -17.95 12.34
CA LYS A 24 -13.43 -18.02 13.18
C LYS A 24 -14.59 -18.76 12.50
N LYS A 25 -14.73 -18.62 11.19
CA LYS A 25 -15.76 -19.30 10.39
C LYS A 25 -15.34 -20.68 9.87
N GLY A 26 -14.11 -21.13 10.11
CA GLY A 26 -13.59 -22.39 9.58
C GLY A 26 -13.44 -22.41 8.05
N ILE A 27 -13.30 -21.25 7.40
CA ILE A 27 -13.15 -21.16 5.94
C ILE A 27 -11.74 -21.60 5.56
N GLN A 28 -11.64 -22.77 4.93
CA GLN A 28 -10.38 -23.30 4.44
C GLN A 28 -10.03 -22.74 3.06
N LYS A 29 -8.75 -22.39 2.86
CA LYS A 29 -8.24 -21.95 1.55
C LYS A 29 -8.13 -23.15 0.62
N ARG A 30 -8.86 -23.12 -0.50
CA ARG A 30 -8.80 -24.13 -1.57
C ARG A 30 -8.16 -23.56 -2.83
N LYS A 31 -7.53 -24.42 -3.62
CA LYS A 31 -7.04 -24.08 -4.96
C LYS A 31 -8.24 -23.91 -5.89
N LYS A 32 -8.23 -22.85 -6.70
CA LYS A 32 -9.24 -22.61 -7.75
C LYS A 32 -8.59 -22.80 -9.11
N ASP A 33 -9.32 -23.37 -10.05
CA ASP A 33 -8.84 -23.53 -11.42
C ASP A 33 -8.75 -22.20 -12.15
N LYS A 34 -7.73 -22.11 -13.02
CA LYS A 34 -7.44 -20.92 -13.83
C LYS A 34 -8.38 -20.77 -15.01
N VAL A 35 -8.99 -21.87 -15.45
CA VAL A 35 -9.89 -21.96 -16.60
C VAL A 35 -11.24 -22.43 -16.09
N VAL A 36 -12.30 -21.85 -16.63
CA VAL A 36 -13.70 -22.12 -16.26
C VAL A 36 -14.48 -22.26 -17.56
N PHE A 37 -15.36 -23.25 -17.60
CA PHE A 37 -16.24 -23.46 -18.75
C PHE A 37 -17.31 -22.38 -18.76
N ASP A 38 -17.49 -21.73 -19.90
CA ASP A 38 -18.54 -20.75 -20.15
C ASP A 38 -19.69 -21.43 -20.90
N GLU A 39 -20.84 -21.54 -20.25
CA GLU A 39 -22.04 -22.20 -20.78
C GLU A 39 -22.63 -21.46 -21.99
N GLN A 40 -22.45 -20.12 -22.07
CA GLN A 40 -23.03 -19.33 -23.17
C GLN A 40 -22.28 -19.55 -24.48
N THR A 41 -20.95 -19.64 -24.41
CA THR A 41 -20.08 -19.82 -25.58
C THR A 41 -19.67 -21.27 -25.81
N GLY A 42 -19.94 -22.17 -24.86
CA GLY A 42 -19.52 -23.57 -24.91
C GLY A 42 -18.00 -23.75 -24.87
N SER A 43 -17.26 -22.76 -24.35
CA SER A 43 -15.80 -22.70 -24.45
C SER A 43 -15.11 -22.61 -23.09
N TRP A 44 -13.87 -23.11 -23.02
CA TRP A 44 -13.04 -23.03 -21.83
C TRP A 44 -12.30 -21.69 -21.80
N LYS A 45 -12.75 -20.76 -20.96
CA LYS A 45 -12.18 -19.43 -20.85
C LYS A 45 -11.44 -19.22 -19.53
N ARG A 46 -10.60 -18.19 -19.47
CA ARG A 46 -9.85 -17.89 -18.24
C ARG A 46 -10.76 -17.32 -17.17
N ARG A 47 -10.46 -17.58 -15.89
CA ARG A 47 -11.20 -16.96 -14.76
C ARG A 47 -10.94 -15.46 -14.65
N HIS A 48 -9.75 -15.02 -15.05
CA HIS A 48 -9.29 -13.63 -14.97
C HIS A 48 -8.31 -13.35 -16.11
N GLY A 49 -8.16 -12.08 -16.47
CA GLY A 49 -7.26 -11.63 -17.54
C GLY A 49 -8.00 -11.41 -18.87
N TYR A 50 -7.28 -11.61 -19.97
CA TYR A 50 -7.82 -11.52 -21.34
C TYR A 50 -8.77 -12.69 -21.62
N ASP A 51 -9.87 -12.39 -22.34
CA ASP A 51 -10.93 -13.33 -22.69
C ASP A 51 -11.41 -14.17 -21.50
N ARG A 52 -11.78 -13.46 -20.42
CA ARG A 52 -12.25 -14.08 -19.18
C ARG A 52 -13.72 -14.48 -19.29
N VAL A 53 -14.11 -15.49 -18.50
CA VAL A 53 -15.52 -15.80 -18.26
C VAL A 53 -16.24 -14.56 -17.68
N ASN A 54 -17.45 -14.30 -18.18
CA ASN A 54 -18.33 -13.20 -17.77
C ASN A 54 -17.64 -11.83 -17.83
N ASP A 55 -17.14 -11.43 -19.02
CA ASP A 55 -16.66 -10.06 -19.17
C ASP A 55 -17.83 -9.07 -19.30
N ASP A 56 -17.73 -7.96 -18.58
CA ASP A 56 -18.78 -6.94 -18.52
C ASP A 56 -18.88 -6.16 -19.84
N LYS A 57 -17.83 -6.23 -20.67
CA LYS A 57 -17.70 -5.56 -21.97
C LYS A 57 -18.37 -6.34 -23.11
N ASP A 58 -18.45 -7.66 -22.97
CA ASP A 58 -19.01 -8.55 -23.99
C ASP A 58 -20.54 -8.64 -23.89
N VAL A 59 -21.15 -7.93 -22.93
CA VAL A 59 -22.60 -7.83 -22.75
C VAL A 59 -23.10 -6.59 -23.51
N PRO A 60 -23.61 -6.74 -24.75
CA PRO A 60 -24.02 -5.60 -25.56
C PRO A 60 -25.34 -4.97 -25.09
N ILE A 61 -26.21 -5.76 -24.44
CA ILE A 61 -27.55 -5.34 -24.02
C ILE A 61 -27.69 -5.66 -22.54
N ILE A 62 -28.06 -4.65 -21.74
CA ILE A 62 -28.41 -4.83 -20.34
C ILE A 62 -29.92 -4.65 -20.24
N GLU A 63 -30.62 -5.69 -19.81
CA GLU A 63 -32.05 -5.62 -19.54
C GLU A 63 -32.30 -4.63 -18.40
N ALA A 64 -33.07 -3.58 -18.68
CA ALA A 64 -33.49 -2.61 -17.67
C ALA A 64 -34.57 -3.25 -16.80
N LYS A 65 -34.44 -3.11 -15.48
CA LYS A 65 -35.51 -3.46 -14.54
C LYS A 65 -36.50 -2.30 -14.47
N GLU A 66 -37.78 -2.60 -14.21
CA GLU A 66 -38.84 -1.59 -14.09
C GLU A 66 -38.58 -0.52 -13.00
N THR A 67 -37.65 -0.79 -12.08
CA THR A 67 -37.26 0.11 -10.98
C THR A 67 -36.05 0.99 -11.30
N ASP A 68 -35.41 0.84 -12.46
CA ASP A 68 -34.26 1.66 -12.83
C ASP A 68 -34.70 3.01 -13.40
N GLU A 69 -34.22 4.09 -12.78
CA GLU A 69 -34.41 5.45 -13.29
C GLU A 69 -33.82 5.59 -14.70
N PRO A 70 -34.63 6.00 -15.70
CA PRO A 70 -34.26 5.96 -17.13
C PRO A 70 -33.19 7.00 -17.51
N VAL A 71 -32.81 7.89 -16.59
CA VAL A 71 -31.90 9.01 -16.86
C VAL A 71 -30.43 8.59 -16.86
N GLN A 72 -30.09 7.45 -16.24
CA GLN A 72 -28.69 7.11 -15.95
C GLN A 72 -28.25 5.83 -16.64
N ASP A 73 -27.21 5.95 -17.48
CA ASP A 73 -26.64 4.86 -18.28
C ASP A 73 -26.27 3.64 -17.41
N PRO A 74 -26.85 2.45 -17.69
CA PRO A 74 -26.57 1.23 -16.92
C PRO A 74 -25.10 0.79 -17.00
N PHE A 75 -24.40 1.08 -18.11
CA PHE A 75 -22.98 0.78 -18.23
C PHE A 75 -22.14 1.68 -17.34
N ALA A 76 -22.46 2.98 -17.28
CA ALA A 76 -21.81 3.92 -16.37
C ALA A 76 -21.98 3.50 -14.90
N LYS A 77 -23.20 3.10 -14.49
CA LYS A 77 -23.47 2.56 -13.15
C LYS A 77 -22.56 1.36 -12.83
N ARG A 78 -22.44 0.39 -13.74
CA ARG A 78 -21.58 -0.80 -13.55
C ARG A 78 -20.10 -0.44 -13.42
N GLN A 79 -19.61 0.52 -14.21
CA GLN A 79 -18.23 1.00 -14.10
C GLN A 79 -17.97 1.70 -12.76
N GLU A 80 -18.90 2.55 -12.31
CA GLU A 80 -18.81 3.17 -11.00
C GLU A 80 -18.82 2.16 -9.86
N GLU A 81 -19.71 1.17 -9.89
CA GLU A 81 -19.75 0.09 -8.89
C GLU A 81 -18.44 -0.70 -8.85
N LYS A 82 -17.86 -0.99 -10.02
CA LYS A 82 -16.55 -1.64 -10.10
C LYS A 82 -15.46 -0.79 -9.47
N LYS A 83 -15.42 0.52 -9.77
CA LYS A 83 -14.49 1.47 -9.13
C LYS A 83 -14.68 1.51 -7.62
N LYS A 84 -15.92 1.68 -7.14
CA LYS A 84 -16.28 1.68 -5.71
C LYS A 84 -15.81 0.40 -5.00
N ARG A 85 -15.96 -0.77 -5.66
CA ARG A 85 -15.49 -2.06 -5.13
C ARG A 85 -13.97 -2.13 -5.01
N VAL A 86 -13.24 -1.65 -6.02
CA VAL A 86 -11.77 -1.58 -6.02
C VAL A 86 -11.27 -0.59 -4.96
N GLU A 87 -11.87 0.59 -4.87
CA GLU A 87 -11.55 1.59 -3.85
C GLU A 87 -11.77 1.04 -2.43
N LYS A 88 -12.86 0.30 -2.20
CA LYS A 88 -13.11 -0.37 -0.92
C LYS A 88 -12.02 -1.40 -0.60
N GLN A 89 -11.58 -2.16 -1.59
CA GLN A 89 -10.48 -3.11 -1.43
C GLN A 89 -9.17 -2.40 -1.05
N GLU A 90 -8.82 -1.31 -1.72
CA GLU A 90 -7.61 -0.53 -1.40
C GLU A 90 -7.67 0.12 -0.01
N LYS A 91 -8.83 0.69 0.36
CA LYS A 91 -9.05 1.21 1.72
C LYS A 91 -8.87 0.13 2.78
N ASN A 92 -9.40 -1.07 2.56
CA ASN A 92 -9.23 -2.21 3.47
C ASN A 92 -7.76 -2.66 3.54
N ARG A 93 -7.04 -2.69 2.41
CA ARG A 93 -5.61 -3.00 2.37
C ARG A 93 -4.81 -1.99 3.20
N LEU A 94 -5.05 -0.70 3.01
CA LEU A 94 -4.39 0.36 3.80
C LEU A 94 -4.69 0.25 5.29
N SER A 95 -5.95 -0.04 5.66
CA SER A 95 -6.32 -0.26 7.07
C SER A 95 -5.56 -1.45 7.67
N ASN A 96 -5.46 -2.57 6.96
CA ASN A 96 -4.73 -3.75 7.45
C ASN A 96 -3.23 -3.46 7.58
N LEU A 97 -2.65 -2.70 6.66
CA LEU A 97 -1.23 -2.28 6.75
C LEU A 97 -0.99 -1.34 7.94
N LYS A 98 -1.90 -0.39 8.19
CA LYS A 98 -1.83 0.50 9.38
C LYS A 98 -1.91 -0.30 10.68
N GLU A 99 -2.83 -1.25 10.76
CA GLU A 99 -2.96 -2.12 11.93
C GLU A 99 -1.75 -3.03 12.11
N ALA A 100 -1.19 -3.53 11.00
CA ALA A 100 0.03 -4.33 11.03
C ALA A 100 1.23 -3.51 11.54
N ALA A 101 1.38 -2.26 11.10
CA ALA A 101 2.41 -1.35 11.57
C ALA A 101 2.22 -1.00 13.06
N LYS A 102 0.98 -0.79 13.50
CA LYS A 102 0.66 -0.56 14.92
C LYS A 102 0.97 -1.78 15.78
N ALA A 103 0.72 -3.00 15.29
CA ALA A 103 1.02 -4.23 16.00
C ALA A 103 2.53 -4.53 16.06
N ALA A 104 3.29 -4.10 15.04
CA ALA A 104 4.75 -4.20 15.00
C ALA A 104 5.42 -3.14 15.89
N ALA A 105 4.82 -1.96 16.04
CA ALA A 105 5.26 -0.97 17.00
C ALA A 105 4.96 -1.47 18.43
N LEU A 106 6.00 -1.66 19.23
CA LEU A 106 5.83 -1.96 20.65
C LEU A 106 4.95 -0.87 21.29
N PRO A 107 4.00 -1.21 22.18
CA PRO A 107 3.20 -0.21 22.87
C PRO A 107 4.13 0.76 23.62
N SER A 108 3.75 2.05 23.67
CA SER A 108 4.57 3.14 24.23
C SER A 108 5.12 2.83 25.64
N HIS A 109 4.34 2.13 26.47
CA HIS A 109 4.75 1.69 27.80
C HIS A 109 5.91 0.67 27.79
N ILE A 110 5.96 -0.24 26.80
CA ILE A 110 7.06 -1.21 26.66
C ILE A 110 8.29 -0.57 26.01
N GLN A 111 8.10 0.42 25.12
CA GLN A 111 9.22 1.18 24.55
C GLN A 111 9.99 1.94 25.63
N LEU A 112 9.29 2.57 26.58
CA LEU A 112 9.92 3.25 27.72
C LEU A 112 10.74 2.27 28.58
N ALA A 113 10.20 1.08 28.86
CA ALA A 113 10.91 0.04 29.61
C ALA A 113 12.11 -0.58 28.85
N ALA A 114 12.08 -0.60 27.51
CA ALA A 114 13.20 -1.05 26.70
C ALA A 114 14.33 0.00 26.65
N THR A 115 14.00 1.29 26.68
CA THR A 115 14.99 2.38 26.74
C THR A 115 15.68 2.52 28.09
N THR A 116 15.18 1.88 29.15
CA THR A 116 15.75 1.95 30.51
C THR A 116 16.74 0.83 30.83
N GLN A 117 17.10 -0.04 29.88
CA GLN A 117 18.18 -1.01 30.06
C GLN A 117 19.55 -0.31 29.93
N PRO A 118 20.41 -0.30 30.98
CA PRO A 118 21.76 0.23 30.84
C PRO A 118 22.61 -0.73 30.00
N ILE A 119 23.04 -0.26 28.82
CA ILE A 119 24.01 -0.97 27.99
C ILE A 119 25.35 -0.95 28.73
N ILE A 120 25.72 -2.07 29.37
CA ILE A 120 27.09 -2.35 29.79
C ILE A 120 27.91 -2.56 28.51
N GLY A 121 28.62 -1.51 28.10
CA GLY A 121 29.48 -1.53 26.91
C GLY A 121 29.28 -0.32 26.01
N THR A 122 29.75 0.85 26.50
CA THR A 122 30.04 2.08 25.74
C THR A 122 28.99 2.54 24.72
N GLN A 123 27.95 3.24 25.18
CA GLN A 123 27.29 4.29 24.38
C GLN A 123 27.08 5.51 25.26
N ALA A 124 27.54 6.67 24.78
CA ALA A 124 27.34 7.95 25.44
C ALA A 124 25.84 8.16 25.70
N ALA A 125 25.48 8.52 26.94
CA ALA A 125 24.11 8.72 27.36
C ALA A 125 23.37 9.70 26.43
N PRO A 126 22.06 9.49 26.16
CA PRO A 126 21.26 10.51 25.47
C PRO A 126 21.20 11.75 26.36
N ARG A 127 21.96 12.79 26.00
CA ARG A 127 21.93 14.08 26.68
C ARG A 127 20.58 14.73 26.39
N LYS A 128 19.97 15.34 27.42
CA LYS A 128 18.80 16.19 27.23
C LYS A 128 19.24 17.38 26.38
N ILE A 129 18.81 17.41 25.13
CA ILE A 129 19.10 18.49 24.19
C ILE A 129 18.47 19.75 24.80
N SER A 130 19.31 20.76 25.10
CA SER A 130 18.83 21.99 25.70
C SER A 130 18.04 22.81 24.69
N LYS A 131 17.19 23.73 25.17
CA LYS A 131 16.40 24.60 24.28
C LYS A 131 17.27 25.42 23.33
N ASP A 132 18.49 25.74 23.76
CA ASP A 132 19.48 26.48 22.98
C ASP A 132 20.06 25.62 21.84
N GLU A 133 20.31 24.33 22.06
CA GLU A 133 20.74 23.41 21.00
C GLU A 133 19.64 23.20 19.94
N LEU A 134 18.38 23.09 20.35
CA LEU A 134 17.25 23.01 19.41
C LEU A 134 17.08 24.32 18.61
N GLY A 135 17.29 25.47 19.26
CA GLY A 135 17.29 26.77 18.61
C GLY A 135 18.39 26.89 17.55
N ASN A 136 19.60 26.44 17.87
CA ASN A 136 20.74 26.46 16.94
C ASN A 136 20.53 25.51 15.75
N VAL A 137 20.02 24.30 15.98
CA VAL A 137 19.72 23.33 14.90
C VAL A 137 18.58 23.83 14.00
N ALA A 138 17.54 24.44 14.58
CA ALA A 138 16.47 25.06 13.80
C ALA A 138 16.97 26.25 12.96
N GLY A 139 17.86 27.07 13.52
CA GLY A 139 18.52 28.16 12.80
C GLY A 139 19.43 27.67 11.66
N MET A 140 20.19 26.60 11.89
CA MET A 140 21.01 25.95 10.85
C MET A 140 20.15 25.33 9.74
N ALA A 141 19.05 24.65 10.09
CA ALA A 141 18.14 24.04 9.13
C ALA A 141 17.40 25.10 8.29
N ALA A 142 17.00 26.22 8.89
CA ALA A 142 16.40 27.33 8.17
C ALA A 142 17.36 27.90 7.11
N ASN A 143 18.64 28.09 7.46
CA ASN A 143 19.67 28.57 6.54
C ASN A 143 20.09 27.52 5.49
N ALA A 144 19.98 26.22 5.80
CA ALA A 144 20.35 25.13 4.89
C ALA A 144 19.38 24.95 3.72
N THR A 145 18.13 25.42 3.83
CA THR A 145 17.16 25.41 2.71
C THR A 145 17.48 26.46 1.64
N THR A 146 18.42 27.38 1.88
CA THR A 146 18.78 28.47 0.96
C THR A 146 19.81 28.08 -0.11
N SER A 147 20.14 26.79 -0.28
CA SER A 147 20.93 26.32 -1.44
C SER A 147 20.14 25.48 -2.45
N GLY A 148 18.85 25.26 -2.26
CA GLY A 148 18.00 24.45 -3.17
C GLY A 148 17.45 25.19 -4.41
N GLY A 149 17.88 26.43 -4.68
CA GLY A 149 17.22 27.31 -5.66
C GLY A 149 18.14 27.97 -6.69
N LYS A 150 19.39 27.51 -6.86
CA LYS A 150 20.33 28.10 -7.83
C LYS A 150 21.05 27.07 -8.72
N LEU A 151 20.38 25.96 -9.04
CA LEU A 151 20.91 24.91 -9.92
C LEU A 151 20.15 24.71 -11.24
N ASP A 152 19.22 25.61 -11.61
CA ASP A 152 18.48 25.49 -12.89
C ASP A 152 18.81 26.59 -13.92
N LYS A 153 19.72 27.53 -13.62
CA LYS A 153 20.10 28.61 -14.57
C LYS A 153 21.47 28.44 -15.22
N GLN A 154 22.36 27.61 -14.66
CA GLN A 154 23.70 27.41 -15.24
C GLN A 154 23.74 26.32 -16.33
N ASN A 155 22.69 25.51 -16.47
CA ASN A 155 22.67 24.43 -17.47
C ASN A 155 22.11 24.86 -18.83
N VAL A 156 21.72 26.13 -19.01
CA VAL A 156 21.19 26.65 -20.28
C VAL A 156 22.26 27.40 -21.09
N GLU A 157 23.35 27.86 -20.47
CA GLU A 157 24.42 28.60 -21.17
C GLU A 157 25.50 27.69 -21.79
N ASN A 158 25.59 26.42 -21.37
CA ASN A 158 26.60 25.48 -21.89
C ASN A 158 26.15 24.64 -23.11
N LEU A 159 24.96 24.91 -23.67
CA LEU A 159 24.42 24.16 -24.81
C LEU A 159 24.49 24.91 -26.15
N ILE A 160 25.14 26.08 -26.20
CA ILE A 160 25.31 26.88 -27.44
C ILE A 160 26.73 26.78 -28.02
N ILE A 161 27.68 26.09 -27.37
CA ILE A 161 29.10 26.04 -27.82
C ILE A 161 29.51 24.68 -28.43
N ALA A 162 28.59 23.73 -28.59
CA ALA A 162 28.90 22.41 -29.18
C ALA A 162 28.10 22.13 -30.46
N SER A 163 28.20 23.00 -31.45
CA SER A 163 27.79 22.75 -32.85
C SER A 163 28.82 23.35 -33.80
#